data_AF-A0A318TJW2-F1
#
_entry.id   AF-A0A318TJW2-F1
#
_cell.length_a   1.000
_cell.length_b   1.000
_cell.length_c   1.000
_cell.angle_alpha   90.00
_cell.angle_beta   90.00
_cell.angle_gamma   90.00
#
_symmetry.space_group_name_H-M   'P 1'
#
loop_
_entity.id
_entity.type
_entity.pdbx_description
1 polymer ?
#
loop_
_entity_poly.entity_id
_entity_poly.type
_entity_poly.pdbx_seq_one_letter_code
_entity_poly.pdbx_strand_id
1 'polypeptide(L)'
;MHTVSSASTELEASAQTLTKTSERSQQQTATVAAASEEASTNVQSVASATEEMASSISEISRQVQESARIATEAVEQARATNASVGELTSAASRIGDVVELINTIAGQTNLLALNATIEAARAGEAGRGFAVVASEVKALAEQTARATGEISQQIVGIQAATNDSVQAIRVIGETIARMSEISSTIASAVEEQGAATQEISRNVQQAAAGTHQVSSNIVEVQHGVTETGSASTQVLSAAQSLSQDSSRLKDEVSRFLDTVRAA
;
A
#
# COMPACT_ATOMS: atom_id res chain seq x y z
N MET A 1 18.85 -75.03 -32.42
CA MET A 1 18.79 -75.10 -30.93
C MET A 1 19.64 -74.04 -30.25
N HIS A 2 20.91 -73.86 -30.65
CA HIS A 2 21.73 -72.75 -30.11
C HIS A 2 21.08 -71.37 -30.25
N THR A 3 20.43 -71.09 -31.38
CA THR A 3 19.73 -69.83 -31.66
C THR A 3 18.53 -69.55 -30.77
N VAL A 4 17.77 -70.58 -30.39
CA VAL A 4 16.56 -70.42 -29.55
C VAL A 4 16.96 -70.22 -28.09
N SER A 5 17.98 -70.96 -27.63
CA SER A 5 18.54 -70.76 -26.29
C SER A 5 19.15 -69.37 -26.12
N SER A 6 19.92 -68.87 -27.11
CA SER A 6 20.48 -67.51 -27.04
C SER A 6 19.39 -66.42 -27.07
N ALA A 7 18.40 -66.56 -27.95
CA ALA A 7 17.27 -65.61 -28.02
C ALA A 7 16.45 -65.58 -26.72
N SER A 8 16.28 -66.74 -26.06
CA SER A 8 15.60 -66.82 -24.76
C SER A 8 16.39 -66.10 -23.67
N THR A 9 17.71 -66.27 -23.62
CA THR A 9 18.57 -65.54 -22.68
C THR A 9 18.53 -64.02 -22.91
N GLU A 10 18.52 -63.57 -24.17
CA GLU A 10 18.37 -62.15 -24.50
C GLU A 10 17.01 -61.59 -24.08
N LEU A 11 15.92 -62.35 -24.29
CA LEU A 11 14.58 -61.96 -23.83
C LEU A 11 14.49 -61.90 -22.31
N GLU A 12 15.08 -62.86 -21.59
CA GLU A 12 15.15 -62.85 -20.13
C GLU A 12 15.90 -61.61 -19.61
N ALA A 13 17.08 -61.30 -20.18
CA ALA A 13 17.84 -60.11 -19.81
C ALA A 13 17.08 -58.81 -20.10
N SER A 14 16.39 -58.74 -21.25
CA SER A 14 15.57 -57.60 -21.65
C SER A 14 14.37 -57.41 -20.70
N ALA A 15 13.67 -58.50 -20.37
CA ALA A 15 12.54 -58.49 -19.46
C ALA A 15 12.94 -58.04 -18.04
N GLN A 16 14.05 -58.57 -17.51
CA GLN A 16 14.59 -58.14 -16.21
C GLN A 16 14.96 -56.65 -16.21
N THR A 17 15.50 -56.14 -17.32
CA THR A 17 15.84 -54.73 -17.47
C THR A 17 14.58 -53.86 -17.50
N LEU A 18 13.54 -54.27 -18.23
CA LEU A 18 12.25 -53.57 -18.26
C LEU A 18 11.54 -53.58 -16.90
N THR A 19 11.61 -54.69 -16.14
CA THR A 19 11.09 -54.75 -14.77
C THR A 19 11.79 -53.73 -13.87
N LYS A 20 13.14 -53.70 -13.86
CA LYS A 20 13.90 -52.72 -13.08
C LYS A 20 13.60 -51.28 -13.47
N THR A 21 13.49 -51.00 -14.77
CA THR A 21 13.12 -49.67 -15.27
C THR A 21 11.70 -49.29 -14.85
N SER A 22 10.77 -50.24 -14.84
CA SER A 22 9.39 -50.02 -14.39
C SER A 22 9.33 -49.72 -12.89
N GLU A 23 10.01 -50.51 -12.05
CA GLU A 23 10.10 -50.26 -10.60
C GLU A 23 10.70 -48.88 -10.29
N ARG A 24 11.80 -48.52 -10.97
CA ARG A 24 12.41 -47.19 -10.83
C ARG A 24 11.48 -46.08 -11.29
N SER A 25 10.79 -46.27 -12.42
CA SER A 25 9.82 -45.30 -12.93
C SER A 25 8.69 -45.12 -11.91
N GLN A 26 8.15 -46.20 -11.34
CA GLN A 26 7.10 -46.15 -10.32
C GLN A 26 7.50 -45.30 -9.11
N GLN A 27 8.73 -45.45 -8.63
CA GLN A 27 9.25 -44.64 -7.53
C GLN A 27 9.41 -43.15 -7.92
N GLN A 28 9.81 -42.87 -9.16
CA GLN A 28 9.88 -41.50 -9.68
C GLN A 28 8.48 -40.88 -9.82
N THR A 29 7.50 -41.64 -10.34
CA THR A 29 6.10 -41.19 -10.49
C THR A 29 5.50 -40.83 -9.13
N ALA A 30 5.73 -41.65 -8.10
CA ALA A 30 5.30 -41.36 -6.72
C ALA A 30 5.93 -40.07 -6.16
N THR A 31 7.22 -39.83 -6.46
CA THR A 31 7.91 -38.60 -6.06
C THR A 31 7.32 -37.36 -6.75
N VAL A 32 7.04 -37.45 -8.05
CA VAL A 32 6.43 -36.36 -8.81
C VAL A 32 4.99 -36.10 -8.37
N ALA A 33 4.23 -37.14 -8.03
CA ALA A 33 2.88 -37.00 -7.48
C ALA A 33 2.89 -36.20 -6.17
N ALA A 34 3.75 -36.56 -5.21
CA ALA A 34 3.90 -35.85 -3.95
C ALA A 34 4.31 -34.38 -4.16
N ALA A 35 5.29 -34.12 -5.04
CA ALA A 35 5.71 -32.76 -5.37
C ALA A 35 4.58 -31.93 -6.03
N SER A 36 3.71 -32.58 -6.81
CA SER A 36 2.57 -31.91 -7.46
C SER A 36 1.47 -31.55 -6.45
N GLU A 37 1.21 -32.40 -5.45
CA GLU A 37 0.29 -32.10 -4.35
C GLU A 37 0.80 -30.94 -3.48
N GLU A 38 2.11 -30.93 -3.17
CA GLU A 38 2.75 -29.82 -2.45
C GLU A 38 2.65 -28.52 -3.25
N ALA A 39 2.95 -28.55 -4.56
CA ALA A 39 2.81 -27.40 -5.44
C ALA A 39 1.38 -26.89 -5.49
N SER A 40 0.38 -27.78 -5.54
CA SER A 40 -1.04 -27.40 -5.50
C SER A 40 -1.42 -26.68 -4.20
N THR A 41 -0.90 -27.15 -3.07
CA THR A 41 -1.12 -26.52 -1.75
C THR A 41 -0.49 -25.13 -1.68
N ASN A 42 0.72 -24.99 -2.22
CA ASN A 42 1.41 -23.70 -2.30
C ASN A 42 0.67 -22.71 -3.19
N VAL A 43 0.20 -23.16 -4.36
CA VAL A 43 -0.60 -22.34 -5.28
C VAL A 43 -1.89 -21.86 -4.61
N GLN A 44 -2.60 -22.74 -3.89
CA GLN A 44 -3.81 -22.36 -3.15
C GLN A 44 -3.51 -21.32 -2.06
N SER A 45 -2.39 -21.46 -1.36
CA SER A 45 -1.96 -20.49 -0.34
C SER A 45 -1.65 -19.12 -0.95
N VAL A 46 -0.96 -19.09 -2.10
CA VAL A 46 -0.70 -17.85 -2.83
C VAL A 46 -1.99 -17.24 -3.36
N ALA A 47 -2.96 -18.04 -3.82
CA ALA A 47 -4.26 -17.56 -4.25
C ALA A 47 -4.98 -16.80 -3.14
N SER A 48 -5.09 -17.40 -1.95
CA SER A 48 -5.71 -16.74 -0.79
C SER A 48 -4.98 -15.46 -0.38
N ALA A 49 -3.64 -15.47 -0.36
CA ALA A 49 -2.87 -14.26 -0.07
C ALA A 49 -3.09 -13.15 -1.12
N THR A 50 -3.29 -13.53 -2.39
CA THR A 50 -3.56 -12.59 -3.48
C THR A 50 -4.96 -11.97 -3.35
N GLU A 51 -5.96 -12.74 -2.91
CA GLU A 51 -7.32 -12.24 -2.61
C GLU A 51 -7.32 -11.25 -1.44
N GLU A 52 -6.60 -11.57 -0.35
CA GLU A 52 -6.43 -10.64 0.78
C GLU A 52 -5.72 -9.34 0.37
N MET A 53 -4.70 -9.46 -0.50
CA MET A 53 -3.99 -8.31 -1.05
C MET A 53 -4.89 -7.44 -1.92
N ALA A 54 -5.73 -8.04 -2.76
CA ALA A 54 -6.69 -7.31 -3.59
C ALA A 54 -7.71 -6.54 -2.73
N SER A 55 -8.21 -7.16 -1.65
CA SER A 55 -9.08 -6.51 -0.67
C SER A 55 -8.39 -5.32 0.00
N SER A 56 -7.14 -5.51 0.43
CA SER A 56 -6.33 -4.47 1.08
C SER A 56 -6.07 -3.29 0.14
N ILE A 57 -5.73 -3.55 -1.13
CA ILE A 57 -5.54 -2.52 -2.16
C ILE A 57 -6.82 -1.71 -2.37
N SER A 58 -7.98 -2.38 -2.45
CA SER A 58 -9.27 -1.69 -2.60
C SER A 58 -9.57 -0.77 -1.42
N GLU A 59 -9.28 -1.22 -0.19
CA GLU A 59 -9.50 -0.41 1.01
C GLU A 59 -8.52 0.76 1.10
N ILE A 60 -7.24 0.55 0.77
CA ILE A 60 -6.25 1.63 0.69
C ILE A 60 -6.67 2.67 -0.36
N SER A 61 -7.11 2.23 -1.54
CA SER A 61 -7.61 3.13 -2.59
C SER A 61 -8.75 4.02 -2.08
N ARG A 62 -9.70 3.44 -1.34
CA ARG A 62 -10.82 4.19 -0.74
C ARG A 62 -10.32 5.20 0.30
N GLN A 63 -9.39 4.81 1.16
CA GLN A 63 -8.83 5.70 2.20
C GLN A 63 -8.00 6.85 1.60
N VAL A 64 -7.29 6.61 0.50
CA VAL A 64 -6.51 7.62 -0.20
C VAL A 64 -7.42 8.66 -0.86
N GLN A 65 -8.50 8.22 -1.52
CA GLN A 65 -9.50 9.14 -2.08
C GLN A 65 -10.16 9.99 -1.01
N GLU A 66 -10.51 9.39 0.13
CA GLU A 66 -11.07 10.11 1.27
C GLU A 66 -10.06 11.12 1.85
N SER A 67 -8.78 10.76 1.95
CA SER A 67 -7.72 11.66 2.40
C SER A 67 -7.56 12.87 1.48
N ALA A 68 -7.64 12.65 0.16
CA ALA A 68 -7.60 13.72 -0.83
C ALA A 68 -8.82 14.66 -0.72
N ARG A 69 -10.02 14.11 -0.45
CA ARG A 69 -11.24 14.89 -0.20
C ARG A 69 -11.08 15.76 1.06
N ILE A 70 -10.66 15.17 2.17
CA ILE A 70 -10.42 15.88 3.44
C ILE A 70 -9.38 16.99 3.26
N ALA A 71 -8.29 16.73 2.54
CA ALA A 71 -7.28 17.74 2.26
C ALA A 71 -7.87 18.92 1.47
N THR A 72 -8.70 18.65 0.46
CA THR A 72 -9.37 19.69 -0.32
C THR A 72 -10.30 20.55 0.55
N GLU A 73 -11.10 19.91 1.41
CA GLU A 73 -11.97 20.61 2.36
C GLU A 73 -11.18 21.47 3.35
N ALA A 74 -10.05 20.98 3.84
CA ALA A 74 -9.19 21.70 4.75
C ALA A 74 -8.52 22.92 4.08
N VAL A 75 -8.17 22.85 2.79
CA VAL A 75 -7.70 24.03 2.03
C VAL A 75 -8.78 25.11 1.95
N GLU A 76 -10.03 24.73 1.67
CA GLU A 76 -11.14 25.69 1.63
C GLU A 76 -11.41 26.31 3.01
N GLN A 77 -11.35 25.52 4.09
CA GLN A 77 -11.48 26.03 5.45
C GLN A 77 -10.33 27.00 5.83
N ALA A 78 -9.10 26.69 5.42
CA ALA A 78 -7.96 27.60 5.64
C ALA A 78 -8.14 28.92 4.88
N ARG A 79 -8.63 28.87 3.63
CA ARG A 79 -8.95 30.07 2.84
C ARG A 79 -10.04 30.92 3.49
N ALA A 80 -11.13 30.31 3.94
CA ALA A 80 -12.21 31.00 4.64
C ALA A 80 -11.72 31.65 5.95
N THR A 81 -10.91 30.93 6.72
CA THR A 81 -10.31 31.46 7.96
C THR A 81 -9.38 32.64 7.67
N ASN A 82 -8.56 32.55 6.62
CA ASN A 82 -7.69 33.65 6.20
C ASN A 82 -8.49 34.90 5.81
N ALA A 83 -9.64 34.74 5.14
CA ALA A 83 -10.52 35.85 4.80
C ALA A 83 -11.08 36.54 6.06
N SER A 84 -11.61 35.78 7.02
CA SER A 84 -12.13 36.32 8.29
C SER A 84 -11.06 37.05 9.10
N VAL A 85 -9.84 36.52 9.14
CA VAL A 85 -8.69 37.17 9.80
C VAL A 85 -8.27 38.45 9.07
N GLY A 86 -8.39 38.49 7.74
CA GLY A 86 -8.22 39.70 6.93
C GLY A 86 -9.25 40.80 7.26
N GLU A 87 -10.50 40.43 7.49
CA GLU A 87 -11.54 41.37 7.96
C GLU A 87 -11.21 41.94 9.35
N LEU A 88 -10.73 41.10 10.27
CA LEU A 88 -10.27 41.55 11.60
C LEU A 88 -9.10 42.54 11.51
N THR A 89 -8.14 42.28 10.63
CA THR A 89 -7.01 43.20 10.37
C THR A 89 -7.53 44.56 9.90
N SER A 90 -8.48 44.55 8.97
CA SER A 90 -9.09 45.76 8.43
C SER A 90 -9.89 46.54 9.48
N ALA A 91 -10.63 45.82 10.34
CA ALA A 91 -11.36 46.42 11.45
C ALA A 91 -10.41 47.05 12.50
N ALA A 92 -9.33 46.36 12.87
CA ALA A 92 -8.32 46.88 13.78
C ALA A 92 -7.64 48.15 13.22
N SER A 93 -7.34 48.20 11.92
CA SER A 93 -6.83 49.41 11.27
C SER A 93 -7.80 50.58 11.39
N ARG A 94 -9.09 50.38 11.10
CA ARG A 94 -10.12 51.43 11.22
C ARG A 94 -10.27 51.93 12.65
N ILE A 95 -10.16 51.04 13.64
CA ILE A 95 -10.17 51.45 15.05
C ILE A 95 -8.91 52.28 15.37
N GLY A 96 -7.74 51.90 14.85
CA GLY A 96 -6.51 52.67 14.95
C GLY A 96 -6.69 54.11 14.46
N ASP A 97 -7.24 54.28 13.25
CA ASP A 97 -7.51 55.60 12.66
C ASP A 97 -8.43 56.46 13.55
N VAL A 98 -9.47 55.84 14.13
CA VAL A 98 -10.40 56.53 15.05
C VAL A 98 -9.71 56.92 16.34
N VAL A 99 -8.87 56.06 16.91
CA VAL A 99 -8.12 56.33 18.15
C VAL A 99 -7.13 57.47 17.94
N GLU A 100 -6.45 57.53 16.78
CA GLU A 100 -5.57 58.64 16.41
C GLU A 100 -6.32 59.97 16.29
N LEU A 101 -7.51 59.96 15.68
CA LEU A 101 -8.39 61.13 15.62
C LEU A 101 -8.80 61.61 17.02
N ILE A 102 -9.20 60.69 17.91
CA ILE A 102 -9.58 61.05 19.29
C ILE A 102 -8.38 61.64 20.04
N ASN A 103 -7.19 61.06 19.88
CA ASN A 103 -5.97 61.58 20.49
C ASN A 103 -5.66 63.01 20.00
N THR A 104 -5.87 63.27 18.70
CA THR A 104 -5.73 64.61 18.11
C THR A 104 -6.74 65.60 18.69
N ILE A 105 -8.00 65.20 18.84
CA ILE A 105 -9.06 66.02 19.46
C ILE A 105 -8.74 66.30 20.93
N ALA A 106 -8.24 65.32 21.69
CA ALA A 106 -7.82 65.50 23.07
C ALA A 106 -6.66 66.51 23.17
N GLY A 107 -5.67 66.44 22.27
CA GLY A 107 -4.59 67.42 22.18
C GLY A 107 -5.09 68.84 21.89
N GLN A 108 -6.02 69.00 20.94
CA GLN A 108 -6.65 70.30 20.64
C GLN A 108 -7.47 70.83 21.82
N THR A 109 -8.22 69.95 22.50
CA THR A 109 -9.03 70.29 23.68
C THR A 109 -8.14 70.76 24.82
N ASN A 110 -7.00 70.09 25.04
CA ASN A 110 -5.99 70.49 26.02
C ASN A 110 -5.43 71.89 25.72
N LEU A 111 -5.12 72.19 24.44
CA LEU A 111 -4.67 73.52 24.02
C LEU A 111 -5.74 74.60 24.21
N LEU A 112 -7.00 74.30 23.89
CA LEU A 112 -8.12 75.21 24.12
C LEU A 112 -8.32 75.49 25.61
N ALA A 113 -8.27 74.46 26.45
CA ALA A 113 -8.38 74.58 27.91
C ALA A 113 -7.22 75.38 28.51
N LEU A 114 -6.01 75.21 27.98
CA LEU A 114 -4.85 76.02 28.37
C LEU A 114 -5.06 77.49 28.04
N ASN A 115 -5.51 77.81 26.82
CA ASN A 115 -5.82 79.18 26.41
C ASN A 115 -6.91 79.81 27.28
N ALA A 116 -7.97 79.04 27.61
CA ALA A 116 -9.03 79.48 28.51
C ALA A 116 -8.51 79.74 29.94
N THR A 117 -7.57 78.92 30.43
CA THR A 117 -6.93 79.12 31.74
C THR A 117 -6.11 80.41 31.76
N ILE A 118 -5.40 80.72 30.67
CA ILE A 118 -4.62 81.97 30.52
C ILE A 118 -5.57 83.18 30.53
N GLU A 119 -6.65 83.14 29.76
CA GLU A 119 -7.59 84.26 29.69
C GLU A 119 -8.38 84.45 31.00
N ALA A 120 -8.72 83.35 31.69
CA ALA A 120 -9.33 83.39 33.02
C ALA A 120 -8.40 84.02 34.07
N ALA A 121 -7.09 83.74 34.02
CA ALA A 121 -6.10 84.39 34.87
C ALA A 121 -5.99 85.90 34.55
N ARG A 122 -6.15 86.27 33.29
CA ARG A 122 -6.13 87.67 32.82
C ARG A 122 -7.35 88.47 33.30
N ALA A 123 -8.49 87.82 33.47
CA ALA A 123 -9.72 88.42 34.01
C ALA A 123 -9.73 88.59 35.55
N GLY A 124 -8.69 88.12 36.26
CA GLY A 124 -8.55 88.27 37.71
C GLY A 124 -9.66 87.58 38.51
N GLU A 125 -10.22 88.26 39.53
CA GLU A 125 -11.28 87.71 40.40
C GLU A 125 -12.55 87.30 39.62
N ALA A 126 -12.89 88.01 38.54
CA ALA A 126 -14.07 87.71 37.73
C ALA A 126 -13.93 86.40 36.92
N GLY A 127 -12.70 85.95 36.67
CA GLY A 127 -12.38 84.73 35.91
C GLY A 127 -12.29 83.45 36.74
N ARG A 128 -12.40 83.53 38.08
CA ARG A 128 -12.15 82.39 38.99
C ARG A 128 -12.98 81.14 38.66
N GLY A 129 -14.27 81.30 38.39
CA GLY A 129 -15.15 80.16 38.02
C GLY A 129 -14.76 79.54 36.67
N PHE A 130 -14.37 80.38 35.70
CA PHE A 130 -13.88 79.93 34.40
C PHE A 130 -12.55 79.20 34.49
N ALA A 131 -11.64 79.64 35.38
CA ALA A 131 -10.35 78.99 35.61
C ALA A 131 -10.52 77.56 36.14
N VAL A 132 -11.49 77.31 37.03
CA VAL A 132 -11.80 75.96 37.54
C VAL A 132 -12.30 75.05 36.42
N VAL A 133 -13.25 75.52 35.61
CA VAL A 133 -13.78 74.74 34.48
C VAL A 133 -12.68 74.46 33.46
N ALA A 134 -11.84 75.44 33.13
CA ALA A 134 -10.73 75.27 32.20
C ALA A 134 -9.71 74.23 32.71
N SER A 135 -9.39 74.23 34.01
CA SER A 135 -8.53 73.21 34.62
C SER A 135 -9.14 71.81 34.58
N GLU A 136 -10.45 71.68 34.81
CA GLU A 136 -11.15 70.40 34.75
C GLU A 136 -11.16 69.83 33.32
N VAL A 137 -11.49 70.67 32.33
CA VAL A 137 -11.45 70.29 30.90
C VAL A 137 -10.03 69.87 30.49
N LYS A 138 -9.00 70.58 30.98
CA LYS A 138 -7.60 70.22 30.74
C LYS A 138 -7.27 68.82 31.30
N ALA A 139 -7.68 68.54 32.53
CA ALA A 139 -7.46 67.24 33.16
C ALA A 139 -8.18 66.10 32.42
N LEU A 140 -9.43 66.31 31.98
CA LEU A 140 -10.17 65.35 31.16
C LEU A 140 -9.49 65.10 29.81
N ALA A 141 -8.96 66.14 29.17
CA ALA A 141 -8.23 66.02 27.91
C ALA A 141 -6.94 65.19 28.08
N GLU A 142 -6.16 65.43 29.14
CA GLU A 142 -4.97 64.64 29.48
C GLU A 142 -5.30 63.18 29.85
N GLN A 143 -6.42 62.95 30.53
CA GLN A 143 -6.91 61.59 30.81
C GLN A 143 -7.35 60.87 29.52
N THR A 144 -8.02 61.58 28.62
CA THR A 144 -8.45 61.04 27.31
C THR A 144 -7.24 60.66 26.47
N ALA A 145 -6.24 61.54 26.36
CA ALA A 145 -5.01 61.28 25.61
C ALA A 145 -4.27 60.03 26.14
N ARG A 146 -4.18 59.87 27.47
CA ARG A 146 -3.60 58.67 28.10
C ARG A 146 -4.38 57.41 27.75
N ALA A 147 -5.70 57.43 27.90
CA ALA A 147 -6.56 56.29 27.57
C ALA A 147 -6.47 55.91 26.09
N THR A 148 -6.44 56.89 25.17
CA THR A 148 -6.25 56.62 23.74
C THR A 148 -4.87 56.05 23.43
N GLY A 149 -3.83 56.45 24.16
CA GLY A 149 -2.49 55.88 24.03
C GLY A 149 -2.45 54.39 24.41
N GLU A 150 -3.09 54.03 25.52
CA GLU A 150 -3.23 52.62 25.96
C GLU A 150 -4.02 51.79 24.93
N ILE A 151 -5.14 52.31 24.41
CA ILE A 151 -5.92 51.63 23.38
C ILE A 151 -5.10 51.47 22.10
N SER A 152 -4.34 52.49 21.68
CA SER A 152 -3.48 52.41 20.49
C SER A 152 -2.45 51.28 20.63
N GLN A 153 -1.82 51.13 21.80
CA GLN A 153 -0.90 50.02 22.07
C GLN A 153 -1.60 48.66 21.97
N GLN A 154 -2.84 48.54 22.46
CA GLN A 154 -3.63 47.31 22.32
C GLN A 154 -3.96 46.99 20.86
N ILE A 155 -4.32 48.00 20.06
CA ILE A 155 -4.60 47.84 18.63
C ILE A 155 -3.37 47.33 17.87
N VAL A 156 -2.18 47.88 18.16
CA VAL A 156 -0.92 47.37 17.59
C VAL A 156 -0.70 45.91 17.95
N GLY A 157 -0.97 45.53 19.21
CA GLY A 157 -0.89 44.13 19.65
C GLY A 157 -1.86 43.21 18.90
N ILE A 158 -3.11 43.67 18.68
CA ILE A 158 -4.11 42.93 17.91
C ILE A 158 -3.66 42.76 16.46
N GLN A 159 -3.18 43.83 15.81
CA GLN A 159 -2.69 43.78 14.44
C GLN A 159 -1.52 42.80 14.28
N ALA A 160 -0.56 42.81 15.21
CA ALA A 160 0.55 41.86 15.23
C ALA A 160 0.07 40.41 15.35
N ALA A 161 -0.79 40.11 16.33
CA ALA A 161 -1.33 38.77 16.53
C ALA A 161 -2.16 38.27 15.33
N THR A 162 -2.86 39.18 14.66
CA THR A 162 -3.65 38.88 13.46
C THR A 162 -2.73 38.54 12.28
N ASN A 163 -1.63 39.26 12.09
CA ASN A 163 -0.63 38.97 11.06
C ASN A 163 0.07 37.62 11.31
N ASP A 164 0.45 37.34 12.55
CA ASP A 164 1.00 36.04 12.94
C ASP A 164 0.02 34.89 12.64
N SER A 165 -1.28 35.12 12.86
CA SER A 165 -2.34 34.16 12.54
C SER A 165 -2.44 33.91 11.03
N VAL A 166 -2.37 34.95 10.19
CA VAL A 166 -2.36 34.83 8.72
C VAL A 166 -1.18 33.98 8.26
N GLN A 167 0.02 34.22 8.80
CA GLN A 167 1.20 33.44 8.44
C GLN A 167 1.06 31.96 8.85
N ALA A 168 0.55 31.70 10.05
CA ALA A 168 0.30 30.33 10.50
C ALA A 168 -0.72 29.60 9.60
N ILE A 169 -1.82 30.27 9.23
CA ILE A 169 -2.84 29.72 8.32
C ILE A 169 -2.24 29.41 6.95
N ARG A 170 -1.37 30.28 6.43
CA ARG A 170 -0.68 30.04 5.15
C ARG A 170 0.19 28.79 5.19
N VAL A 171 1.01 28.63 6.23
CA VAL A 171 1.89 27.44 6.40
C VAL A 171 1.05 26.15 6.53
N ILE A 172 -0.09 26.23 7.22
CA ILE A 172 -1.05 25.12 7.30
C ILE A 172 -1.58 24.78 5.90
N GLY A 173 -2.01 25.79 5.12
CA GLY A 173 -2.48 25.60 3.75
C GLY A 173 -1.44 24.95 2.83
N GLU A 174 -0.19 25.38 2.91
CA GLU A 174 0.93 24.78 2.16
C GLU A 174 1.19 23.32 2.57
N THR A 175 1.02 23.00 3.86
CA THR A 175 1.17 21.63 4.37
C THR A 175 0.04 20.72 3.88
N ILE A 176 -1.20 21.21 3.89
CA ILE A 176 -2.36 20.46 3.37
C ILE A 176 -2.23 20.24 1.85
N ALA A 177 -1.75 21.23 1.10
CA ALA A 177 -1.51 21.09 -0.33
C ALA A 177 -0.50 19.96 -0.62
N ARG A 178 0.60 19.88 0.15
CA ARG A 178 1.56 18.77 0.06
C ARG A 178 0.93 17.42 0.41
N MET A 179 0.03 17.37 1.39
CA MET A 179 -0.71 16.13 1.70
C MET A 179 -1.60 15.67 0.53
N SER A 180 -2.22 16.60 -0.20
CA SER A 180 -3.01 16.29 -1.39
C SER A 180 -2.15 15.69 -2.52
N GLU A 181 -0.96 16.26 -2.77
CA GLU A 181 0.00 15.75 -3.75
C GLU A 181 0.50 14.34 -3.40
N ILE A 182 0.85 14.11 -2.13
CA ILE A 182 1.23 12.79 -1.62
C ILE A 182 0.08 11.79 -1.82
N SER A 183 -1.16 12.18 -1.50
CA SER A 183 -2.34 11.32 -1.70
C SER A 183 -2.51 10.93 -3.17
N SER A 184 -2.31 11.87 -4.11
CA SER A 184 -2.35 11.59 -5.56
C SER A 184 -1.25 10.61 -5.99
N THR A 185 -0.06 10.74 -5.42
CA THR A 185 1.07 9.83 -5.71
C THR A 185 0.78 8.42 -5.19
N ILE A 186 0.24 8.32 -3.97
CA ILE A 186 -0.16 7.03 -3.38
C ILE A 186 -1.29 6.41 -4.23
N ALA A 187 -2.28 7.18 -4.68
CA ALA A 187 -3.35 6.66 -5.52
C ALA A 187 -2.81 5.99 -6.79
N SER A 188 -1.85 6.65 -7.45
CA SER A 188 -1.20 6.10 -8.66
C SER A 188 -0.45 4.79 -8.36
N ALA A 189 0.28 4.73 -7.24
CA ALA A 189 0.99 3.53 -6.82
C ALA A 189 0.03 2.38 -6.44
N VAL A 190 -1.13 2.70 -5.85
CA VAL A 190 -2.17 1.73 -5.49
C VAL A 190 -2.84 1.15 -6.74
N GLU A 191 -3.07 1.96 -7.77
CA GLU A 191 -3.57 1.48 -9.07
C GLU A 191 -2.58 0.51 -9.73
N GLU A 192 -1.28 0.83 -9.73
CA GLU A 192 -0.23 -0.05 -10.23
C GLU A 192 -0.15 -1.36 -9.45
N GLN A 193 -0.20 -1.29 -8.11
CA GLN A 193 -0.27 -2.48 -7.25
C GLN A 193 -1.51 -3.32 -7.57
N GLY A 194 -2.67 -2.71 -7.79
CA GLY A 194 -3.89 -3.41 -8.17
C GLY A 194 -3.74 -4.18 -9.48
N ALA A 195 -3.11 -3.57 -10.50
CA ALA A 195 -2.82 -4.24 -11.77
C ALA A 195 -1.86 -5.44 -11.58
N ALA A 196 -0.79 -5.26 -10.80
CA ALA A 196 0.16 -6.33 -10.50
C ALA A 196 -0.49 -7.50 -9.74
N THR A 197 -1.32 -7.22 -8.73
CA THR A 197 -2.05 -8.25 -7.97
C THR A 197 -3.02 -9.03 -8.87
N GLN A 198 -3.70 -8.37 -9.80
CA GLN A 198 -4.54 -9.06 -10.79
C GLN A 198 -3.72 -9.97 -11.73
N GLU A 199 -2.52 -9.56 -12.12
CA GLU A 199 -1.62 -10.39 -12.91
C GLU A 199 -1.12 -11.61 -12.14
N ILE A 200 -0.75 -11.42 -10.86
CA ILE A 200 -0.41 -12.53 -9.96
C ILE A 200 -1.57 -13.52 -9.86
N SER A 201 -2.80 -13.02 -9.67
CA SER A 201 -4.00 -13.88 -9.60
C SER A 201 -4.16 -14.74 -10.86
N ARG A 202 -4.00 -14.15 -12.05
CA ARG A 202 -4.02 -14.91 -13.32
C ARG A 202 -2.92 -15.96 -13.41
N ASN A 203 -1.69 -15.61 -13.03
CA ASN A 203 -0.55 -16.53 -13.04
C ASN A 203 -0.74 -17.69 -12.06
N VAL A 204 -1.33 -17.43 -10.88
CA VAL A 204 -1.67 -18.45 -9.88
C VAL A 204 -2.73 -19.42 -10.41
N GLN A 205 -3.77 -18.92 -11.07
CA GLN A 205 -4.78 -19.77 -11.72
C GLN A 205 -4.17 -20.66 -12.81
N GLN A 206 -3.26 -20.11 -13.62
CA GLN A 206 -2.54 -20.89 -14.64
C GLN A 206 -1.63 -21.95 -13.98
N ALA A 207 -0.94 -21.60 -12.90
CA ALA A 207 -0.12 -22.55 -12.15
C ALA A 207 -0.98 -23.68 -11.56
N ALA A 208 -2.15 -23.38 -11.01
CA ALA A 208 -3.10 -24.37 -10.49
C ALA A 208 -3.57 -25.35 -11.57
N ALA A 209 -3.92 -24.83 -12.75
CA ALA A 209 -4.27 -25.68 -13.90
C ALA A 209 -3.10 -26.57 -14.33
N GLY A 210 -1.88 -26.01 -14.34
CA GLY A 210 -0.65 -26.75 -14.66
C GLY A 210 -0.36 -27.87 -13.65
N THR A 211 -0.47 -27.62 -12.34
CA THR A 211 -0.25 -28.64 -11.31
C THR A 211 -1.29 -29.75 -11.39
N HIS A 212 -2.56 -29.42 -11.65
CA HIS A 212 -3.60 -30.42 -11.88
C HIS A 212 -3.33 -31.29 -13.12
N GLN A 213 -2.88 -30.68 -14.22
CA GLN A 213 -2.54 -31.42 -15.44
C GLN A 213 -1.36 -32.37 -15.20
N VAL A 214 -0.32 -31.94 -14.49
CA VAL A 214 0.82 -32.80 -14.14
C VAL A 214 0.38 -33.98 -13.28
N SER A 215 -0.47 -33.72 -12.27
CA SER A 215 -1.03 -34.77 -11.41
C SER A 215 -1.81 -35.82 -12.22
N SER A 216 -2.69 -35.39 -13.14
CA SER A 216 -3.44 -36.29 -14.03
C SER A 216 -2.50 -37.13 -14.92
N ASN A 217 -1.51 -36.48 -15.54
CA ASN A 217 -0.56 -37.18 -16.42
C ASN A 217 0.27 -38.22 -15.63
N ILE A 218 0.57 -37.97 -14.36
CA ILE A 218 1.34 -38.90 -13.52
C ILE A 218 0.53 -40.18 -13.21
N VAL A 219 -0.79 -40.07 -13.09
CA VAL A 219 -1.67 -41.24 -12.95
C VAL A 219 -1.62 -42.12 -14.20
N GLU A 220 -1.66 -41.52 -15.39
CA GLU A 220 -1.54 -42.26 -16.66
C GLU A 220 -0.17 -42.94 -16.80
N VAL A 221 0.92 -42.24 -16.46
CA VAL A 221 2.27 -42.81 -16.45
C VAL A 221 2.35 -43.98 -15.47
N GLN A 222 1.74 -43.88 -14.28
CA GLN A 222 1.72 -44.95 -13.29
C GLN A 222 0.98 -46.20 -13.80
N HIS A 223 -0.10 -46.03 -14.56
CA HIS A 223 -0.78 -47.14 -15.24
C HIS A 223 0.13 -47.80 -16.28
N GLY A 224 0.75 -47.02 -17.16
CA GLY A 224 1.65 -47.55 -18.20
C GLY A 224 2.88 -48.27 -17.64
N VAL A 225 3.44 -47.77 -16.53
CA VAL A 225 4.52 -48.44 -15.79
C VAL A 225 4.07 -49.79 -15.21
N THR A 226 2.85 -49.84 -14.65
CA THR A 226 2.27 -51.09 -14.11
C THR A 226 2.03 -52.14 -15.20
N GLU A 227 1.52 -51.71 -16.35
CA GLU A 227 1.32 -52.56 -17.52
C GLU A 227 2.65 -53.08 -18.07
N THR A 228 3.66 -52.22 -18.18
CA THR A 228 5.01 -52.59 -18.63
C THR A 228 5.65 -53.61 -17.70
N GLY A 229 5.54 -53.43 -16.38
CA GLY A 229 6.04 -54.39 -15.39
C GLY A 229 5.35 -55.76 -15.49
N SER A 230 4.03 -55.76 -15.71
CA SER A 230 3.26 -56.99 -15.90
C SER A 230 3.65 -57.73 -17.19
N ALA A 231 3.74 -57.00 -18.31
CA ALA A 231 4.17 -57.55 -19.60
C ALA A 231 5.61 -58.09 -19.53
N SER A 232 6.51 -57.38 -18.86
CA SER A 232 7.90 -57.83 -18.66
C SER A 232 7.96 -59.13 -17.86
N THR A 233 7.14 -59.28 -16.83
CA THR A 233 7.05 -60.53 -16.04
C THR A 233 6.55 -61.70 -16.88
N GLN A 234 5.59 -61.46 -17.77
CA GLN A 234 5.10 -62.48 -18.72
C GLN A 234 6.18 -62.87 -19.73
N VAL A 235 6.90 -61.90 -20.31
CA VAL A 235 8.02 -62.16 -21.24
C VAL A 235 9.14 -62.94 -20.55
N LEU A 236 9.49 -62.57 -19.30
CA LEU A 236 10.48 -63.29 -18.51
C LEU A 236 10.09 -64.76 -18.33
N SER A 237 8.85 -65.01 -17.94
CA SER A 237 8.32 -66.38 -17.76
C SER A 237 8.34 -67.17 -19.07
N ALA A 238 7.90 -66.55 -20.18
CA ALA A 238 7.91 -67.19 -21.50
C ALA A 238 9.34 -67.52 -21.98
N ALA A 239 10.30 -66.61 -21.76
CA ALA A 239 11.70 -66.81 -22.09
C ALA A 239 12.33 -67.95 -21.26
N GLN A 240 12.01 -68.02 -19.97
CA GLN A 240 12.48 -69.10 -19.09
C GLN A 240 11.91 -70.46 -19.52
N SER A 241 10.62 -70.53 -19.85
CA SER A 241 10.00 -71.75 -20.39
C SER A 241 10.64 -72.17 -21.72
N LEU A 242 10.86 -71.22 -22.65
CA LEU A 242 11.47 -71.50 -23.96
C LEU A 242 12.92 -71.98 -23.83
N SER A 243 13.67 -71.44 -22.87
CA SER A 243 15.03 -71.89 -22.52
C SER A 243 15.02 -73.33 -21.99
N GLN A 244 14.09 -73.65 -21.07
CA GLN A 244 13.90 -75.01 -20.55
C GLN A 244 13.52 -76.00 -21.65
N ASP A 245 12.55 -75.67 -22.49
CA ASP A 245 12.12 -76.53 -23.60
C ASP A 245 13.23 -76.73 -24.62
N SER A 246 14.02 -75.71 -24.91
CA SER A 246 15.19 -75.80 -25.79
C SER A 246 16.29 -76.72 -25.22
N SER A 247 16.54 -76.64 -23.91
CA SER A 247 17.48 -77.55 -23.24
C SER A 247 16.98 -78.99 -23.29
N ARG A 248 15.70 -79.21 -22.97
CA ARG A 248 15.09 -80.54 -22.99
C ARG A 248 15.09 -81.16 -24.39
N LEU A 249 14.79 -80.37 -25.41
CA LEU A 249 14.84 -80.81 -26.80
C LEU A 249 16.28 -81.18 -27.20
N LYS A 250 17.28 -80.39 -26.77
CA LYS A 250 18.71 -80.67 -27.03
C LYS A 250 19.11 -82.01 -26.45
N ASP A 251 18.71 -82.29 -25.21
CA ASP A 251 18.99 -83.54 -24.53
C ASP A 251 18.31 -84.73 -25.22
N GLU A 252 17.06 -84.56 -25.68
CA GLU A 252 16.31 -85.60 -26.40
C GLU A 252 16.94 -85.92 -27.76
N VAL A 253 17.34 -84.89 -28.51
CA VAL A 253 18.04 -85.06 -29.80
C VAL A 253 19.41 -85.72 -29.59
N SER A 254 20.14 -85.35 -28.54
CA SER A 254 21.43 -85.98 -28.23
C SER A 254 21.24 -87.47 -27.90
N ARG A 255 20.26 -87.81 -27.04
CA ARG A 255 19.90 -89.20 -26.73
C ARG A 255 19.48 -89.98 -27.98
N PHE A 256 18.69 -89.38 -28.87
CA PHE A 256 18.29 -90.00 -30.12
C PHE A 256 19.50 -90.31 -31.01
N LEU A 257 20.41 -89.35 -31.18
CA LEU A 257 21.62 -89.52 -31.99
C LEU A 257 22.56 -90.59 -31.40
N ASP A 258 22.69 -90.66 -30.08
CA ASP A 258 23.49 -91.70 -29.41
C ASP A 258 22.87 -93.10 -29.60
N THR A 259 21.54 -93.19 -29.53
CA THR A 259 20.81 -94.44 -29.77
C THR A 259 20.96 -94.92 -31.21
N VAL A 260 20.88 -94.01 -32.19
CA VAL A 260 21.08 -94.33 -33.62
C VAL A 260 22.53 -94.71 -33.91
N ARG A 261 23.51 -94.13 -33.22
CA ARG A 261 24.93 -94.50 -33.37
C ARG A 261 25.29 -95.84 -32.72
N ALA A 262 24.51 -96.30 -31.75
CA ALA A 262 24.69 -97.57 -31.07
C ALA A 262 23.98 -98.76 -31.75
N ALA A 263 23.15 -98.48 -32.77
CA ALA A 263 22.43 -99.45 -33.60
C ALA A 263 23.14 -99.67 -34.95
#